data_AF-A0A2W5VAM2-F1
#
_entry.id   AF-A0A2W5VAM2-F1
#
_cell.length_a   1.000
_cell.length_b   1.000
_cell.length_c   1.000
_cell.angle_alpha   90.00
_cell.angle_beta   90.00
_cell.angle_gamma   90.00
#
_symmetry.space_group_name_H-M   'P 1'
#
loop_
_entity.id
_entity.type
_entity.pdbx_description
1 polymer ?
#
loop_
_entity_poly.entity_id
_entity_poly.type
_entity_poly.pdbx_seq_one_letter_code
_entity_poly.pdbx_strand_id
1 'polypeptide(L)'
;MTRLLVLIATLLAFALPASAAPKVGQVRVLYLDQSVGFVHAPVTPPKASNGPTLSEVAMAEIGARSGVFTVRSTRDASTITPEILKDIDVLVFYTTGALPIAPATWAAIQDWIKSGQGGFVGLHSATDTGWPYDGPGETYTAFINGKFAGHPWTQGTPITIQALGEAKEPMNQAWPRRFTYAEEIYQYADYDPAKVRVLQAMDFSDMALKRPWFVPITWTRQVGKGRLFYTNLGHTPSTWDDPRYRRQIVDAVRWTAGRLPGAAKPNPNAQALWALRSLLAYAGRPAAEIDQRAMRLAKADPAWLRDAAARSAALRPLWPMKPDSDRAPFEAAYSALLAEVLAKSEA
;
A
#
# COMPACT_ATOMS: atom_id res chain seq x y z
N MET A 1 28.94 19.07 67.90
CA MET A 1 29.37 18.31 66.71
C MET A 1 28.14 18.11 65.83
N THR A 2 27.91 19.02 64.89
CA THR A 2 26.70 19.05 64.06
C THR A 2 27.16 18.90 62.62
N ARG A 3 26.91 17.74 61.98
CA ARG A 3 27.25 17.48 60.58
C ARG A 3 26.08 17.91 59.71
N LEU A 4 26.30 18.91 58.87
CA LEU A 4 25.37 19.38 57.84
C LEU A 4 25.63 18.56 56.56
N LEU A 5 24.65 17.75 56.14
CA LEU A 5 24.65 17.06 54.85
C LEU A 5 24.05 17.99 53.79
N VAL A 6 24.85 18.41 52.82
CA VAL A 6 24.39 19.14 51.64
C VAL A 6 23.94 18.12 50.59
N LEU A 7 22.65 18.12 50.26
CA LEU A 7 22.08 17.34 49.18
C LEU A 7 22.20 18.16 47.88
N ILE A 8 23.05 17.74 46.95
CA ILE A 8 23.13 18.33 45.61
C ILE A 8 22.11 17.60 44.73
N ALA A 9 21.01 18.27 44.40
CA ALA A 9 20.04 17.78 43.42
C ALA A 9 20.50 18.15 42.01
N THR A 10 21.00 17.17 41.25
CA THR A 10 21.23 17.31 39.80
C THR A 10 19.92 17.19 39.04
N LEU A 11 19.40 18.33 38.57
CA LEU A 11 18.32 18.40 37.59
C LEU A 11 18.87 17.98 36.21
N LEU A 12 18.59 16.74 35.77
CA LEU A 12 18.71 16.38 34.35
C LEU A 12 17.52 16.98 33.60
N ALA A 13 17.77 18.08 32.89
CA ALA A 13 16.82 18.60 31.91
C ALA A 13 16.80 17.67 30.70
N PHE A 14 15.72 16.93 30.49
CA PHE A 14 15.43 16.27 29.22
C PHE A 14 15.15 17.35 28.17
N ALA A 15 16.17 17.74 27.42
CA ALA A 15 15.99 18.56 26.23
C ALA A 15 15.27 17.72 25.18
N LEU A 16 14.02 18.06 24.88
CA LEU A 16 13.34 17.60 23.68
C LEU A 16 14.20 17.96 22.47
N PRO A 17 14.43 17.07 21.49
CA PRO A 17 15.17 17.43 20.30
C PRO A 17 14.39 18.52 19.58
N ALA A 18 14.98 19.72 19.51
CA ALA A 18 14.46 20.80 18.69
C ALA A 18 14.35 20.29 17.25
N SER A 19 13.16 20.41 16.65
CA SER A 19 12.95 20.11 15.24
C SER A 19 13.84 21.05 14.42
N ALA A 20 14.95 20.54 13.91
CA ALA A 20 15.86 21.31 13.08
C ALA A 20 15.09 21.76 11.82
N ALA A 21 15.21 23.03 11.45
CA ALA A 21 14.65 23.52 10.20
C ALA A 21 15.12 22.62 9.03
N PRO A 22 14.26 22.31 8.05
CA PRO A 22 14.62 21.44 6.94
C PRO A 22 15.89 21.95 6.27
N LYS A 23 16.86 21.08 6.03
CA LYS A 23 18.01 21.44 5.18
C LYS A 23 17.47 21.70 3.77
N VAL A 24 18.02 22.71 3.10
CA VAL A 24 17.66 23.05 1.71
C VAL A 24 17.73 21.78 0.85
N GLY A 25 16.60 21.43 0.22
CA GLY A 25 16.50 20.26 -0.67
C GLY A 25 15.86 19.01 -0.07
N GLN A 26 15.54 18.97 1.24
CA GLN A 26 14.77 17.87 1.82
C GLN A 26 13.28 17.95 1.44
N VAL A 27 12.66 16.79 1.19
CA VAL A 27 11.21 16.69 0.95
C VAL A 27 10.48 16.92 2.27
N ARG A 28 9.44 17.76 2.27
CA ARG A 28 8.61 18.05 3.45
C ARG A 28 7.41 17.10 3.46
N VAL A 29 7.37 16.19 4.43
CA VAL A 29 6.31 15.18 4.57
C VAL A 29 5.32 15.59 5.66
N LEU A 30 4.03 15.52 5.35
CA LEU A 30 2.97 15.43 6.36
C LEU A 30 2.51 13.98 6.45
N TYR A 31 2.69 13.37 7.62
CA TYR A 31 2.25 12.03 7.91
C TYR A 31 0.94 12.07 8.72
N LEU A 32 -0.14 11.54 8.16
CA LEU A 32 -1.42 11.38 8.82
C LEU A 32 -1.61 9.91 9.20
N ASP A 33 -1.70 9.63 10.50
CA ASP A 33 -1.94 8.30 11.06
C ASP A 33 -3.27 8.19 11.83
N GLN A 34 -4.29 8.95 11.41
CA GLN A 34 -5.62 8.92 12.02
C GLN A 34 -6.41 7.67 11.63
N SER A 35 -6.89 6.95 12.65
CA SER A 35 -7.87 5.87 12.52
C SER A 35 -9.25 6.31 13.03
N VAL A 36 -10.27 6.18 12.19
CA VAL A 36 -11.69 6.26 12.58
C VAL A 36 -12.26 4.85 12.58
N GLY A 37 -12.38 4.24 13.76
CA GLY A 37 -12.77 2.83 13.91
C GLY A 37 -11.61 1.98 14.40
N PHE A 38 -11.25 0.94 13.65
CA PHE A 38 -10.16 0.05 14.04
C PHE A 38 -8.81 0.79 14.03
N VAL A 39 -8.02 0.59 15.09
CA VAL A 39 -6.71 1.21 15.27
C VAL A 39 -5.65 0.12 15.21
N HIS A 40 -4.78 0.18 14.21
CA HIS A 40 -3.69 -0.78 14.03
C HIS A 40 -2.58 -0.54 15.05
N ALA A 41 -1.84 -1.59 15.39
CA ALA A 41 -0.75 -1.51 16.37
C ALA A 41 0.31 -0.43 16.03
N PRO A 42 0.75 -0.26 14.75
CA PRO A 42 1.75 0.76 14.42
C PRO A 42 1.31 2.20 14.70
N VAL A 43 0.01 2.48 14.63
CA VAL A 43 -0.59 3.82 14.82
C VAL A 43 -1.30 3.97 16.16
N THR A 44 -1.13 3.00 17.07
CA THR A 44 -1.70 3.09 18.42
C THR A 44 -0.81 3.97 19.30
N PRO A 45 -1.32 5.07 19.88
CA PRO A 45 -0.54 5.88 20.81
C PRO A 45 -0.20 5.09 22.09
N PRO A 46 0.93 5.38 22.75
CA PRO A 46 1.26 4.75 24.02
C PRO A 46 0.16 4.97 25.07
N LYS A 47 -0.21 3.94 25.84
CA LYS A 47 -1.28 4.08 26.85
C LYS A 47 -0.96 5.11 27.95
N ALA A 48 0.32 5.26 28.28
CA ALA A 48 0.78 6.11 29.39
C ALA A 48 1.10 7.55 28.95
N SER A 49 1.12 7.84 27.65
CA SER A 49 1.38 9.18 27.13
C SER A 49 0.72 9.36 25.78
N ASN A 50 0.17 10.54 25.49
CA ASN A 50 -0.25 10.87 24.12
C ASN A 50 0.96 11.17 23.21
N GLY A 51 2.09 10.49 23.44
CA GLY A 51 3.33 10.61 22.70
C GLY A 51 3.23 9.98 21.30
N PRO A 52 4.33 9.98 20.54
CA PRO A 52 4.32 9.49 19.16
C PRO A 52 4.02 7.98 19.09
N THR A 53 3.32 7.57 18.04
CA THR A 53 3.07 6.17 17.69
C THR A 53 4.35 5.52 17.16
N LEU A 54 4.35 4.19 17.05
CA LEU A 54 5.48 3.46 16.52
C LEU A 54 5.81 3.91 15.09
N SER A 55 4.79 4.08 14.24
CA SER A 55 4.99 4.51 12.87
C SER A 55 5.45 5.97 12.76
N GLU A 56 4.98 6.87 13.64
CA GLU A 56 5.48 8.26 13.67
C GLU A 56 6.97 8.33 14.04
N VAL A 57 7.38 7.55 15.06
CA VAL A 57 8.81 7.43 15.42
C VAL A 57 9.59 6.87 14.23
N ALA A 58 9.10 5.79 13.61
CA ALA A 58 9.79 5.17 12.47
C ALA A 58 9.90 6.12 11.27
N MET A 59 8.84 6.87 10.93
CA MET A 59 8.91 7.88 9.85
C MET A 59 9.95 8.97 10.15
N ALA A 60 10.03 9.44 11.39
CA ALA A 60 11.04 10.42 11.81
C ALA A 60 12.46 9.84 11.69
N GLU A 61 12.68 8.60 12.15
CA GLU A 61 13.97 7.92 12.02
C GLU A 61 14.38 7.69 10.56
N ILE A 62 13.45 7.24 9.71
CA ILE A 62 13.70 7.00 8.28
C ILE A 62 14.11 8.31 7.60
N GLY A 63 13.39 9.40 7.84
CA GLY A 63 13.69 10.72 7.28
C GLY A 63 15.05 11.23 7.75
N ALA A 64 15.30 11.19 9.07
CA ALA A 64 16.54 11.66 9.67
C ALA A 64 17.78 10.87 9.21
N ARG A 65 17.70 9.53 9.20
CA ARG A 65 18.82 8.65 8.82
C ARG A 65 19.13 8.73 7.32
N SER A 66 18.10 8.85 6.48
CA SER A 66 18.29 8.95 5.03
C SER A 66 18.72 10.34 4.59
N GLY A 67 18.40 11.38 5.38
CA GLY A 67 18.59 12.78 5.02
C GLY A 67 17.66 13.25 3.89
N VAL A 68 16.71 12.43 3.46
CA VAL A 68 15.87 12.71 2.27
C VAL A 68 14.68 13.60 2.59
N PHE A 69 14.07 13.42 3.75
CA PHE A 69 12.84 14.13 4.11
C PHE A 69 12.80 14.50 5.59
N THR A 70 12.08 15.58 5.88
CA THR A 70 11.58 15.88 7.23
C THR A 70 10.11 15.46 7.30
N VAL A 71 9.66 15.08 8.49
CA VAL A 71 8.27 14.67 8.69
C VAL A 71 7.64 15.46 9.83
N ARG A 72 6.43 15.97 9.57
CA ARG A 72 5.50 16.41 10.60
C ARG A 72 4.37 15.40 10.65
N SER A 73 4.09 14.85 11.83
CA SER A 73 2.99 13.90 12.01
C SER A 73 1.77 14.57 12.60
N THR A 74 0.58 14.05 12.29
CA THR A 74 -0.69 14.46 12.87
C THR A 74 -1.65 13.27 12.91
N ARG A 75 -2.50 13.22 13.94
CA ARG A 75 -3.64 12.28 14.05
C ARG A 75 -4.97 12.97 13.83
N ASP A 76 -4.95 14.17 13.26
CA ASP A 76 -6.13 14.99 13.00
C ASP A 76 -6.13 15.47 11.54
N ALA A 77 -6.92 14.79 10.71
CA ALA A 77 -7.08 15.09 9.30
C ALA A 77 -7.72 16.46 9.05
N SER A 78 -8.43 17.05 10.03
CA SER A 78 -9.01 18.39 9.90
C SER A 78 -7.94 19.48 9.81
N THR A 79 -6.72 19.18 10.26
CA THR A 79 -5.57 20.07 10.11
C THR A 79 -5.05 20.17 8.68
N ILE A 80 -5.47 19.28 7.77
CA ILE A 80 -5.09 19.36 6.36
C ILE A 80 -5.95 20.43 5.69
N THR A 81 -5.33 21.54 5.31
CA THR A 81 -5.97 22.66 4.63
C THR A 81 -5.16 23.08 3.39
N PRO A 82 -5.75 23.84 2.44
CA PRO A 82 -5.00 24.40 1.32
C PRO A 82 -3.74 25.19 1.73
N GLU A 83 -3.76 25.84 2.90
CA GLU A 83 -2.62 26.55 3.47
C GLU A 83 -1.52 25.56 3.86
N ILE A 84 -1.86 24.49 4.56
CA ILE A 84 -0.91 23.44 4.96
C ILE A 84 -0.31 22.73 3.73
N LEU A 85 -1.07 22.57 2.65
CA LEU A 85 -0.56 21.97 1.41
C LEU A 85 0.58 22.79 0.76
N LYS A 86 0.67 24.10 1.02
CA LYS A 86 1.79 24.94 0.54
C LYS A 86 3.11 24.62 1.27
N ASP A 87 3.00 24.11 2.50
CA ASP A 87 4.12 23.85 3.40
C ASP A 87 4.69 22.44 3.28
N ILE A 88 4.11 21.59 2.44
CA ILE A 88 4.49 20.19 2.29
C ILE A 88 4.70 19.84 0.82
N ASP A 89 5.41 18.75 0.56
CA ASP A 89 5.66 18.23 -0.78
C ASP A 89 5.02 16.84 -0.96
N VAL A 90 4.86 16.08 0.13
CA VAL A 90 4.26 14.74 0.11
C VAL A 90 3.31 14.57 1.30
N LEU A 91 2.10 14.10 1.00
CA LEU A 91 1.12 13.67 1.99
C LEU A 91 1.19 12.14 2.13
N VAL A 92 1.42 11.64 3.34
CA VAL A 92 1.53 10.20 3.64
C VAL A 92 0.37 9.80 4.53
N PHE A 93 -0.42 8.81 4.11
CA PHE A 93 -1.54 8.26 4.87
C PHE A 93 -1.21 6.85 5.36
N TYR A 94 -1.37 6.65 6.67
CA TYR A 94 -1.65 5.36 7.28
C TYR A 94 -2.96 5.53 8.04
N THR A 95 -4.08 5.44 7.35
CA THR A 95 -5.38 5.88 7.89
C THR A 95 -6.40 4.76 7.85
N THR A 96 -7.50 4.92 8.59
CA THR A 96 -8.61 3.95 8.56
C THR A 96 -9.95 4.68 8.69
N GLY A 97 -10.96 4.16 8.01
CA GLY A 97 -12.35 4.58 8.15
C GLY A 97 -12.69 5.93 7.51
N ALA A 98 -13.76 6.53 8.02
CA ALA A 98 -14.31 7.78 7.50
C ALA A 98 -13.60 8.99 8.12
N LEU A 99 -12.52 9.43 7.49
CA LEU A 99 -11.78 10.61 7.93
C LEU A 99 -12.65 11.88 7.86
N PRO A 100 -12.47 12.83 8.80
CA PRO A 100 -13.21 14.09 8.82
C PRO A 100 -12.66 15.10 7.80
N ILE A 101 -12.49 14.70 6.54
CA ILE A 101 -12.00 15.56 5.46
C ILE A 101 -13.21 16.11 4.70
N ALA A 102 -13.41 17.43 4.79
CA ALA A 102 -14.49 18.11 4.06
C ALA A 102 -14.33 17.96 2.53
N PRO A 103 -15.43 17.92 1.75
CA PRO A 103 -15.35 17.76 0.30
C PRO A 103 -14.46 18.79 -0.41
N ALA A 104 -14.49 20.05 0.04
CA ALA A 104 -13.63 21.12 -0.48
C ALA A 104 -12.14 20.86 -0.21
N THR A 105 -11.79 20.35 0.98
CA THR A 105 -10.42 19.97 1.33
C THR A 105 -9.95 18.80 0.46
N TRP A 106 -10.78 17.78 0.25
CA TRP A 106 -10.41 16.66 -0.63
C TRP A 106 -10.22 17.11 -2.09
N ALA A 107 -11.08 18.01 -2.59
CA ALA A 107 -10.89 18.62 -3.91
C ALA A 107 -9.54 19.37 -4.00
N ALA A 108 -9.19 20.16 -2.99
CA ALA A 108 -7.91 20.87 -2.94
C ALA A 108 -6.69 19.92 -2.91
N ILE A 109 -6.76 18.81 -2.16
CA ILE A 109 -5.71 17.78 -2.15
C ILE A 109 -5.56 17.18 -3.55
N GLN A 110 -6.66 16.83 -4.20
CA GLN A 110 -6.63 16.29 -5.56
C GLN A 110 -5.97 17.27 -6.54
N ASP A 111 -6.31 18.56 -6.49
CA ASP A 111 -5.78 19.57 -7.41
C ASP A 111 -4.31 19.89 -7.14
N TRP A 112 -3.90 19.93 -5.87
CA TRP A 112 -2.50 20.05 -5.45
C TRP A 112 -1.64 18.91 -6.05
N ILE A 113 -2.13 17.67 -6.01
CA ILE A 113 -1.45 16.53 -6.63
C ILE A 113 -1.51 16.61 -8.16
N LYS A 114 -2.70 16.82 -8.75
CA LYS A 114 -2.88 16.90 -10.21
C LYS A 114 -2.02 17.97 -10.87
N SER A 115 -1.81 19.10 -10.19
CA SER A 115 -0.96 20.19 -10.68
C SER A 115 0.55 19.88 -10.59
N GLY A 116 0.94 18.83 -9.84
CA GLY A 116 2.33 18.43 -9.63
C GLY A 116 3.02 19.19 -8.51
N GLN A 117 2.28 19.97 -7.71
CA GLN A 117 2.80 20.63 -6.51
C GLN A 117 3.06 19.62 -5.39
N GLY A 118 2.37 18.47 -5.40
CA GLY A 118 2.45 17.45 -4.37
C GLY A 118 2.44 16.01 -4.86
N GLY A 119 2.88 15.13 -3.97
CA GLY A 119 2.77 13.68 -4.10
C GLY A 119 1.96 13.04 -2.96
N PHE A 120 1.54 11.78 -3.17
CA PHE A 120 0.79 11.01 -2.18
C PHE A 120 1.41 9.64 -1.95
N VAL A 121 1.46 9.21 -0.69
CA VAL A 121 1.89 7.87 -0.28
C VAL A 121 0.81 7.26 0.61
N GLY A 122 0.26 6.12 0.22
CA GLY A 122 -0.60 5.30 1.08
C GLY A 122 0.15 4.10 1.64
N LEU A 123 0.02 3.85 2.93
CA LEU A 123 0.63 2.72 3.62
C LEU A 123 -0.45 1.85 4.23
N HIS A 124 -0.33 0.53 4.01
CA HIS A 124 -1.17 -0.53 4.55
C HIS A 124 -2.68 -0.19 4.56
N SER A 125 -3.20 0.25 5.71
CA SER A 125 -4.61 0.49 5.94
C SER A 125 -5.18 1.68 5.18
N ALA A 126 -4.34 2.47 4.49
CA ALA A 126 -4.79 3.58 3.66
C ALA A 126 -5.88 3.20 2.65
N THR A 127 -5.99 1.93 2.21
CA THR A 127 -7.09 1.43 1.35
C THR A 127 -8.36 1.03 2.10
N ASP A 128 -8.31 0.95 3.43
CA ASP A 128 -9.44 0.82 4.35
C ASP A 128 -9.93 2.20 4.84
N THR A 129 -9.57 3.25 4.10
CA THR A 129 -10.07 4.61 4.31
C THR A 129 -11.12 4.94 3.26
N GLY A 130 -12.19 5.61 3.67
CA GLY A 130 -13.24 6.07 2.77
C GLY A 130 -14.38 6.75 3.50
N TRP A 131 -14.94 7.78 2.88
CA TRP A 131 -16.10 8.52 3.36
C TRP A 131 -17.01 8.91 2.18
N PRO A 132 -18.30 9.19 2.40
CA PRO A 132 -19.17 9.72 1.37
C PRO A 132 -18.60 11.01 0.79
N TYR A 133 -18.54 11.11 -0.54
CA TYR A 133 -17.98 12.26 -1.24
C TYR A 133 -18.87 12.66 -2.41
N ASP A 134 -19.39 13.88 -2.35
CA ASP A 134 -20.27 14.52 -3.34
C ASP A 134 -19.61 15.73 -4.04
N GLY A 135 -18.32 15.97 -3.74
CA GLY A 135 -17.54 17.05 -4.35
C GLY A 135 -16.96 16.69 -5.74
N PRO A 136 -16.21 17.62 -6.36
CA PRO A 136 -15.65 17.43 -7.69
C PRO A 136 -14.44 16.49 -7.72
N GLY A 137 -14.32 15.69 -8.79
CA GLY A 137 -13.17 14.80 -9.00
C GLY A 137 -13.48 13.36 -8.59
N GLU A 138 -12.48 12.65 -8.06
CA GLU A 138 -12.59 11.23 -7.71
C GLU A 138 -12.87 11.06 -6.20
N THR A 139 -13.64 10.05 -5.83
CA THR A 139 -13.69 9.58 -4.43
C THR A 139 -12.30 9.12 -3.98
N TYR A 140 -12.05 9.08 -2.67
CA TYR A 140 -10.77 8.63 -2.14
C TYR A 140 -10.40 7.19 -2.59
N THR A 141 -11.36 6.25 -2.58
CA THR A 141 -11.11 4.86 -2.99
C THR A 141 -10.77 4.75 -4.47
N ALA A 142 -11.41 5.55 -5.33
CA ALA A 142 -11.09 5.64 -6.75
C ALA A 142 -9.73 6.30 -6.99
N PHE A 143 -9.32 7.25 -6.14
CA PHE A 143 -8.01 7.92 -6.20
C PHE A 143 -6.86 6.98 -5.78
N ILE A 144 -6.97 6.29 -4.65
CA ILE A 144 -5.96 5.33 -4.19
C ILE A 144 -5.97 4.02 -5.02
N ASN A 145 -7.05 3.79 -5.78
CA ASN A 145 -7.29 2.64 -6.64
C ASN A 145 -7.44 1.32 -5.88
N GLY A 146 -8.23 1.34 -4.81
CA GLY A 146 -8.55 0.15 -4.04
C GLY A 146 -9.41 0.48 -2.84
N LYS A 147 -10.51 -0.24 -2.69
CA LYS A 147 -11.36 -0.23 -1.50
C LYS A 147 -11.19 -1.54 -0.75
N PHE A 148 -10.92 -1.50 0.54
CA PHE A 148 -10.83 -2.70 1.37
C PHE A 148 -12.01 -3.66 1.14
N ALA A 149 -11.68 -4.93 0.89
CA ALA A 149 -12.64 -6.02 0.65
C ALA A 149 -12.24 -7.29 1.43
N GLY A 150 -11.64 -7.08 2.60
CA GLY A 150 -11.22 -8.15 3.51
C GLY A 150 -9.70 -8.39 3.53
N HIS A 151 -9.31 -9.24 4.47
CA HIS A 151 -7.93 -9.53 4.84
C HIS A 151 -7.73 -11.02 5.16
N PRO A 152 -7.86 -11.92 4.17
CA PRO A 152 -7.75 -13.36 4.41
C PRO A 152 -6.42 -13.79 5.05
N TRP A 153 -5.35 -13.08 4.70
CA TRP A 153 -4.03 -13.23 5.30
C TRP A 153 -3.95 -12.26 6.47
N THR A 154 -4.19 -12.75 7.67
CA THR A 154 -4.17 -11.97 8.91
C THR A 154 -2.73 -11.73 9.39
N GLN A 155 -2.56 -10.86 10.39
CA GLN A 155 -1.26 -10.56 10.98
C GLN A 155 -0.38 -11.79 11.21
N GLY A 156 0.86 -11.73 10.70
CA GLY A 156 1.85 -12.79 10.83
C GLY A 156 1.65 -13.98 9.89
N THR A 157 0.66 -13.96 8.98
CA THR A 157 0.47 -15.01 7.98
C THR A 157 1.69 -15.09 7.06
N PRO A 158 2.31 -16.27 6.88
CA PRO A 158 3.35 -16.46 5.88
C PRO A 158 2.78 -16.23 4.47
N ILE A 159 3.39 -15.31 3.74
CA ILE A 159 3.02 -14.95 2.38
C ILE A 159 4.25 -14.98 1.49
N THR A 160 4.02 -15.21 0.19
CA THR A 160 5.04 -15.04 -0.84
C THR A 160 4.65 -13.87 -1.73
N ILE A 161 5.58 -12.95 -1.93
CA ILE A 161 5.41 -11.76 -2.78
C ILE A 161 6.40 -11.83 -3.91
N GLN A 162 5.96 -11.45 -5.11
CA GLN A 162 6.83 -11.33 -6.28
C GLN A 162 6.66 -9.97 -6.96
N ALA A 163 7.78 -9.40 -7.39
CA ALA A 163 7.85 -8.21 -8.20
C ALA A 163 7.29 -8.46 -9.62
N LEU A 164 6.47 -7.53 -10.09
CA LEU A 164 5.92 -7.47 -11.43
C LEU A 164 6.76 -6.54 -12.30
N GLY A 165 7.02 -6.96 -13.54
CA GLY A 165 7.82 -6.19 -14.49
C GLY A 165 9.34 -6.37 -14.32
N GLU A 166 10.09 -5.39 -14.84
CA GLU A 166 11.55 -5.41 -14.88
C GLU A 166 12.18 -5.00 -13.54
N ALA A 167 13.39 -5.50 -13.25
CA ALA A 167 14.11 -5.30 -12.00
C ALA A 167 14.58 -3.85 -11.71
N LYS A 168 14.11 -2.86 -12.47
CA LYS A 168 14.60 -1.48 -12.44
C LYS A 168 13.70 -0.50 -11.70
N GLU A 169 12.52 -0.92 -11.23
CA GLU A 169 11.60 -0.04 -10.52
C GLU A 169 12.18 0.39 -9.16
N PRO A 170 12.47 1.69 -8.93
CA PRO A 170 13.28 2.12 -7.79
C PRO A 170 12.67 1.71 -6.45
N MET A 171 11.35 1.88 -6.32
CA MET A 171 10.59 1.61 -5.10
C MET A 171 10.54 0.11 -4.73
N ASN A 172 11.05 -0.77 -5.59
CA ASN A 172 11.15 -2.20 -5.33
C ASN A 172 12.59 -2.70 -5.16
N GLN A 173 13.61 -1.88 -5.41
CA GLN A 173 15.00 -2.35 -5.49
C GLN A 173 15.52 -2.95 -4.18
N ALA A 174 14.98 -2.51 -3.04
CA ALA A 174 15.37 -3.04 -1.74
C ALA A 174 14.87 -4.47 -1.50
N TRP A 175 13.85 -4.90 -2.23
CA TRP A 175 13.27 -6.22 -2.10
C TRP A 175 13.90 -7.19 -3.11
N PRO A 176 14.17 -8.45 -2.72
CA PRO A 176 14.41 -9.50 -3.69
C PRO A 176 13.24 -9.60 -4.67
N ARG A 177 13.49 -10.08 -5.91
CA ARG A 177 12.42 -10.21 -6.92
C ARG A 177 11.25 -11.06 -6.42
N ARG A 178 11.53 -12.10 -5.62
CA ARG A 178 10.55 -12.96 -4.96
C ARG A 178 11.03 -13.19 -3.53
N PHE A 179 10.15 -13.05 -2.55
CA PHE A 179 10.49 -13.22 -1.15
C PHE A 179 9.30 -13.71 -0.33
N THR A 180 9.60 -14.45 0.74
CA THR A 180 8.63 -14.80 1.78
C THR A 180 8.62 -13.70 2.84
N TYR A 181 7.45 -13.42 3.38
CA TYR A 181 7.24 -12.44 4.42
C TYR A 181 6.14 -12.90 5.39
N ALA A 182 6.01 -12.26 6.55
CA ALA A 182 4.93 -12.52 7.49
C ALA A 182 4.19 -11.20 7.74
N GLU A 183 2.95 -11.10 7.26
CA GLU A 183 2.22 -9.82 7.28
C GLU A 183 0.70 -10.02 7.17
N GLU A 184 -0.08 -8.98 7.52
CA GLU A 184 -1.49 -8.84 7.16
C GLU A 184 -1.65 -8.20 5.76
N ILE A 185 -2.40 -8.84 4.87
CA ILE A 185 -2.56 -8.39 3.48
C ILE A 185 -4.04 -8.21 3.11
N TYR A 186 -4.36 -7.03 2.59
CA TYR A 186 -5.69 -6.69 2.10
C TYR A 186 -5.92 -7.15 0.65
N GLN A 187 -7.17 -7.45 0.35
CA GLN A 187 -7.69 -7.56 -1.01
C GLN A 187 -8.71 -6.45 -1.26
N TYR A 188 -8.96 -6.13 -2.54
CA TYR A 188 -9.67 -4.90 -2.89
C TYR A 188 -10.88 -5.12 -3.79
N ALA A 189 -11.92 -4.32 -3.55
CA ALA A 189 -12.96 -3.96 -4.51
C ALA A 189 -12.59 -2.62 -5.18
N ASP A 190 -13.39 -2.21 -6.16
CA ASP A 190 -13.23 -0.92 -6.88
C ASP A 190 -11.81 -0.67 -7.43
N TYR A 191 -11.14 -1.75 -7.84
CA TYR A 191 -9.77 -1.74 -8.34
C TYR A 191 -9.75 -1.69 -9.87
N ASP A 192 -9.08 -0.68 -10.46
CA ASP A 192 -8.92 -0.55 -11.90
C ASP A 192 -7.47 -0.84 -12.34
N PRO A 193 -7.19 -1.96 -13.04
CA PRO A 193 -5.84 -2.28 -13.51
C PRO A 193 -5.32 -1.31 -14.58
N ALA A 194 -6.19 -0.52 -15.22
CA ALA A 194 -5.82 0.45 -16.23
C ALA A 194 -5.35 1.79 -15.65
N LYS A 195 -5.53 2.02 -14.33
CA LYS A 195 -5.10 3.26 -13.65
C LYS A 195 -3.75 3.16 -12.96
N VAL A 196 -3.26 1.95 -12.68
CA VAL A 196 -2.06 1.74 -11.84
C VAL A 196 -1.01 0.88 -12.50
N ARG A 197 0.24 1.14 -12.15
CA ARG A 197 1.36 0.26 -12.40
C ARG A 197 1.65 -0.54 -11.14
N VAL A 198 1.33 -1.83 -11.15
CA VAL A 198 1.65 -2.71 -10.03
C VAL A 198 3.11 -3.11 -10.10
N LEU A 199 3.78 -2.98 -8.95
CA LEU A 199 5.17 -3.29 -8.75
C LEU A 199 5.36 -4.65 -8.04
N GLN A 200 4.46 -5.03 -7.14
CA GLN A 200 4.51 -6.30 -6.39
C GLN A 200 3.12 -6.90 -6.26
N ALA A 201 3.02 -8.23 -6.26
CA ALA A 201 1.77 -8.95 -6.02
C ALA A 201 2.02 -10.25 -5.23
N MET A 202 0.95 -10.78 -4.65
CA MET A 202 0.96 -12.12 -4.03
C MET A 202 1.32 -13.18 -5.07
N ASP A 203 2.21 -14.10 -4.69
CA ASP A 203 2.50 -15.31 -5.46
C ASP A 203 1.95 -16.53 -4.72
N PHE A 204 0.83 -17.06 -5.22
CA PHE A 204 0.16 -18.20 -4.59
C PHE A 204 0.76 -19.57 -4.94
N SER A 205 1.84 -19.63 -5.71
CA SER A 205 2.38 -20.91 -6.21
C SER A 205 2.88 -21.85 -5.11
N ASP A 206 3.31 -21.33 -3.96
CA ASP A 206 3.82 -22.10 -2.80
C ASP A 206 3.09 -21.79 -1.48
N MET A 207 1.95 -21.09 -1.55
CA MET A 207 1.18 -20.71 -0.36
C MET A 207 0.05 -21.69 -0.05
N ALA A 208 -0.25 -21.94 1.23
CA ALA A 208 -1.43 -22.72 1.62
C ALA A 208 -2.74 -21.95 1.38
N LEU A 209 -2.81 -20.69 1.84
CA LEU A 209 -3.99 -19.85 1.65
C LEU A 209 -3.91 -19.09 0.33
N LYS A 210 -4.81 -19.40 -0.60
CA LYS A 210 -4.83 -18.85 -1.97
C LYS A 210 -6.17 -18.19 -2.29
N ARG A 211 -6.19 -17.40 -3.37
CA ARG A 211 -7.40 -16.94 -4.04
C ARG A 211 -7.25 -17.06 -5.57
N PRO A 212 -8.33 -17.35 -6.31
CA PRO A 212 -8.30 -17.47 -7.77
C PRO A 212 -8.29 -16.12 -8.51
N TRP A 213 -7.88 -15.05 -7.83
CA TRP A 213 -7.82 -13.69 -8.35
C TRP A 213 -6.54 -12.98 -7.95
N PHE A 214 -6.25 -11.91 -8.68
CA PHE A 214 -5.11 -11.05 -8.45
C PHE A 214 -5.20 -10.30 -7.11
N VAL A 215 -4.09 -10.26 -6.37
CA VAL A 215 -3.92 -9.45 -5.15
C VAL A 215 -2.63 -8.63 -5.28
N PRO A 216 -2.73 -7.34 -5.65
CA PRO A 216 -1.58 -6.45 -5.72
C PRO A 216 -1.13 -6.05 -4.31
N ILE A 217 0.18 -5.90 -4.14
CA ILE A 217 0.81 -5.51 -2.88
C ILE A 217 1.30 -4.08 -2.94
N THR A 218 1.98 -3.69 -4.01
CA THR A 218 2.56 -2.36 -4.16
C THR A 218 2.28 -1.84 -5.55
N TRP A 219 1.80 -0.61 -5.68
CA TRP A 219 1.56 0.03 -6.96
C TRP A 219 1.88 1.52 -6.97
N THR A 220 1.99 2.04 -8.18
CA THR A 220 2.16 3.47 -8.46
C THR A 220 1.09 3.95 -9.42
N ARG A 221 0.78 5.25 -9.35
CA ARG A 221 -0.18 5.90 -10.23
C ARG A 221 0.29 7.31 -10.58
N GLN A 222 0.17 7.66 -11.85
CA GLN A 222 0.28 9.05 -12.29
C GLN A 222 -1.06 9.74 -12.04
N VAL A 223 -1.05 10.88 -11.34
CA VAL A 223 -2.25 11.67 -11.07
C VAL A 223 -2.02 13.09 -11.58
N GLY A 224 -2.51 13.40 -12.78
CA GLY A 224 -2.13 14.63 -13.49
C GLY A 224 -0.61 14.69 -13.65
N LYS A 225 0.03 15.73 -13.11
CA LYS A 225 1.50 15.88 -13.06
C LYS A 225 2.12 15.28 -11.79
N GLY A 226 1.33 15.06 -10.73
CA GLY A 226 1.78 14.43 -9.49
C GLY A 226 1.73 12.91 -9.54
N ARG A 227 2.13 12.30 -8.42
CA ARG A 227 2.39 10.86 -8.31
C ARG A 227 1.85 10.30 -7.01
N LEU A 228 1.27 9.11 -7.10
CA LEU A 228 0.80 8.31 -5.98
C LEU A 228 1.58 7.01 -5.90
N PHE A 229 2.05 6.67 -4.70
CA PHE A 229 2.57 5.35 -4.35
C PHE A 229 1.67 4.71 -3.29
N TYR A 230 1.48 3.41 -3.37
CA TYR A 230 0.84 2.64 -2.31
C TYR A 230 1.56 1.32 -2.08
N THR A 231 1.65 0.90 -0.82
CA THR A 231 2.00 -0.48 -0.45
C THR A 231 1.08 -1.02 0.64
N ASN A 232 0.70 -2.29 0.52
CA ASN A 232 -0.13 -3.05 1.46
C ASN A 232 0.68 -3.51 2.69
N LEU A 233 2.00 -3.34 2.68
CA LEU A 233 2.88 -3.68 3.80
C LEU A 233 2.84 -2.58 4.87
N GLY A 234 2.98 -2.98 6.14
CA GLY A 234 3.13 -2.04 7.26
C GLY A 234 2.24 -2.32 8.47
N HIS A 235 1.42 -3.37 8.46
CA HIS A 235 0.57 -3.73 9.60
C HIS A 235 1.37 -4.25 10.78
N THR A 236 2.29 -5.17 10.53
CA THR A 236 3.06 -5.80 11.60
C THR A 236 4.13 -4.81 12.09
N PRO A 237 4.25 -4.56 13.41
CA PRO A 237 5.26 -3.64 13.94
C PRO A 237 6.68 -3.89 13.44
N SER A 238 7.11 -5.14 13.31
CA SER A 238 8.45 -5.50 12.81
C SER A 238 8.70 -5.07 11.36
N THR A 239 7.66 -4.85 10.55
CA THR A 239 7.79 -4.34 9.18
C THR A 239 8.43 -2.95 9.18
N TRP A 240 8.16 -2.13 10.20
CA TRP A 240 8.75 -0.80 10.35
C TRP A 240 10.23 -0.82 10.73
N ASP A 241 10.76 -1.94 11.21
CA ASP A 241 12.18 -2.14 11.49
C ASP A 241 12.95 -2.73 10.30
N ASP A 242 12.25 -3.32 9.33
CA ASP A 242 12.86 -3.96 8.16
C ASP A 242 13.59 -2.91 7.29
N PRO A 243 14.91 -3.04 7.07
CA PRO A 243 15.66 -2.08 6.27
C PRO A 243 15.15 -1.98 4.82
N ARG A 244 14.52 -3.03 4.29
CA ARG A 244 13.97 -3.05 2.93
C ARG A 244 12.70 -2.19 2.84
N TYR A 245 11.81 -2.31 3.82
CA TYR A 245 10.60 -1.49 3.93
C TYR A 245 10.96 -0.01 4.16
N ARG A 246 11.88 0.26 5.09
CA ARG A 246 12.41 1.61 5.33
C ARG A 246 12.99 2.23 4.07
N ARG A 247 13.76 1.47 3.29
CA ARG A 247 14.30 1.91 2.00
C ARG A 247 13.19 2.17 0.97
N GLN A 248 12.18 1.31 0.89
CA GLN A 248 11.03 1.52 0.01
C GLN A 248 10.27 2.81 0.35
N ILE A 249 10.10 3.16 1.63
CA ILE A 249 9.51 4.44 2.04
C ILE A 249 10.34 5.63 1.53
N VAL A 250 11.67 5.58 1.70
CA VAL A 250 12.56 6.63 1.19
C VAL A 250 12.40 6.80 -0.32
N ASP A 251 12.43 5.71 -1.06
CA ASP A 251 12.32 5.74 -2.52
C ASP A 251 10.92 6.19 -2.97
N ALA A 252 9.87 5.79 -2.26
CA ALA A 252 8.50 6.24 -2.49
C ALA A 252 8.36 7.76 -2.29
N VAL A 253 8.86 8.31 -1.18
CA VAL A 253 8.83 9.76 -0.90
C VAL A 253 9.62 10.54 -1.96
N ARG A 254 10.81 10.07 -2.35
CA ARG A 254 11.57 10.73 -3.43
C ARG A 254 10.83 10.68 -4.75
N TRP A 255 10.26 9.53 -5.09
CA TRP A 255 9.59 9.34 -6.36
C TRP A 255 8.31 10.17 -6.47
N THR A 256 7.50 10.23 -5.41
CA THR A 256 6.27 11.03 -5.39
C THR A 256 6.56 12.53 -5.37
N ALA A 257 7.68 12.95 -4.76
CA ALA A 257 8.19 14.32 -4.82
C ALA A 257 8.92 14.69 -6.13
N GLY A 258 8.98 13.78 -7.11
CA GLY A 258 9.67 14.02 -8.39
C GLY A 258 11.20 14.06 -8.30
N ARG A 259 11.79 13.57 -7.20
CA ARG A 259 13.25 13.50 -6.93
C ARG A 259 13.88 12.15 -7.24
N LEU A 260 13.12 11.24 -7.84
CA LEU A 260 13.56 9.93 -8.31
C LEU A 260 12.85 9.59 -9.64
N PRO A 261 13.55 9.11 -10.67
CA PRO A 261 12.91 8.60 -11.88
C PRO A 261 12.18 7.30 -11.57
N GLY A 262 11.19 6.94 -12.37
CA GLY A 262 10.45 5.68 -12.23
C GLY A 262 9.15 5.72 -13.01
N ALA A 263 8.71 4.58 -13.52
CA ALA A 263 7.53 4.53 -14.38
C ALA A 263 6.24 4.53 -13.53
N ALA A 264 5.25 5.31 -13.97
CA ALA A 264 3.87 5.23 -13.47
C ALA A 264 2.90 4.63 -14.51
N LYS A 265 3.41 4.30 -15.71
CA LYS A 265 2.56 3.81 -16.82
C LYS A 265 1.90 2.49 -16.41
N PRO A 266 0.56 2.41 -16.43
CA PRO A 266 -0.17 1.21 -16.05
C PRO A 266 0.29 -0.03 -16.82
N ASN A 267 0.27 -1.18 -16.15
CA ASN A 267 0.72 -2.46 -16.70
C ASN A 267 -0.41 -3.52 -16.69
N PRO A 268 -1.59 -3.24 -17.29
CA PRO A 268 -2.76 -4.12 -17.18
C PRO A 268 -2.51 -5.52 -17.73
N ASN A 269 -1.67 -5.69 -18.76
CA ASN A 269 -1.33 -7.03 -19.29
C ASN A 269 -0.52 -7.85 -18.29
N ALA A 270 0.42 -7.22 -17.56
CA ALA A 270 1.21 -7.92 -16.55
C ALA A 270 0.34 -8.33 -15.35
N GLN A 271 -0.57 -7.43 -14.94
CA GLN A 271 -1.56 -7.72 -13.90
C GLN A 271 -2.51 -8.85 -14.34
N ALA A 272 -2.99 -8.81 -15.58
CA ALA A 272 -3.88 -9.82 -16.13
C ALA A 272 -3.21 -11.21 -16.18
N LEU A 273 -1.96 -11.28 -16.66
CA LEU A 273 -1.18 -12.50 -16.62
C LEU A 273 -1.03 -13.04 -15.18
N TRP A 274 -0.82 -12.16 -14.21
CA TRP A 274 -0.68 -12.55 -12.80
C TRP A 274 -2.00 -13.01 -12.17
N ALA A 275 -3.14 -12.46 -12.61
CA ALA A 275 -4.46 -12.97 -12.25
C ALA A 275 -4.63 -14.42 -12.70
N LEU A 276 -4.22 -14.75 -13.93
CA LEU A 276 -4.29 -16.12 -14.45
C LEU A 276 -3.31 -17.06 -13.75
N ARG A 277 -2.13 -16.58 -13.33
CA ARG A 277 -1.24 -17.35 -12.44
C ARG A 277 -1.93 -17.68 -11.12
N SER A 278 -2.64 -16.72 -10.53
CA SER A 278 -3.40 -16.91 -9.28
C SER A 278 -4.51 -17.94 -9.44
N LEU A 279 -5.23 -17.91 -10.57
CA LEU A 279 -6.23 -18.92 -10.95
C LEU A 279 -5.63 -20.32 -11.03
N LEU A 280 -4.49 -20.49 -11.73
CA LEU A 280 -3.80 -21.78 -11.87
C LEU A 280 -3.24 -22.27 -10.52
N ALA A 281 -2.70 -21.38 -9.70
CA ALA A 281 -2.22 -21.71 -8.37
C ALA A 281 -3.34 -22.21 -7.45
N TYR A 282 -4.52 -21.58 -7.53
CA TYR A 282 -5.71 -22.02 -6.80
C TYR A 282 -6.19 -23.40 -7.27
N ALA A 283 -6.01 -23.74 -8.54
CA ALA A 283 -6.26 -25.09 -9.08
C ALA A 283 -5.23 -26.15 -8.63
N GLY A 284 -4.26 -25.80 -7.80
CA GLY A 284 -3.23 -26.72 -7.32
C GLY A 284 -2.14 -27.07 -8.33
N ARG A 285 -2.00 -26.29 -9.42
CA ARG A 285 -0.95 -26.53 -10.41
C ARG A 285 0.44 -26.28 -9.80
N PRO A 286 1.46 -27.10 -10.09
CA PRO A 286 2.83 -26.86 -9.63
C PRO A 286 3.40 -25.56 -10.18
N ALA A 287 4.31 -24.92 -9.43
CA ALA A 287 4.94 -23.65 -9.83
C ALA A 287 5.56 -23.71 -11.24
N ALA A 288 6.26 -24.79 -11.57
CA ALA A 288 6.87 -24.99 -12.88
C ALA A 288 5.82 -25.04 -14.02
N GLU A 289 4.67 -25.67 -13.79
CA GLU A 289 3.56 -25.71 -14.77
C GLU A 289 2.94 -24.32 -14.93
N ILE A 290 2.74 -23.58 -13.81
CA ILE A 290 2.23 -22.21 -13.82
C ILE A 290 3.15 -21.30 -14.65
N ASP A 291 4.46 -21.42 -14.49
CA ASP A 291 5.44 -20.63 -15.25
C ASP A 291 5.39 -20.95 -16.75
N GLN A 292 5.37 -22.23 -17.12
CA GLN A 292 5.27 -22.64 -18.52
C GLN A 292 3.97 -22.15 -19.18
N ARG A 293 2.83 -22.30 -18.50
CA ARG A 293 1.53 -21.80 -18.99
C ARG A 293 1.51 -20.27 -19.07
N ALA A 294 2.07 -19.58 -18.08
CA ALA A 294 2.17 -18.12 -18.11
C ALA A 294 2.99 -17.61 -19.30
N MET A 295 4.07 -18.29 -19.67
CA MET A 295 4.85 -17.94 -20.88
C MET A 295 4.03 -18.05 -22.17
N ARG A 296 3.09 -18.99 -22.25
CA ARG A 296 2.15 -19.12 -23.39
C ARG A 296 1.08 -18.04 -23.35
N LEU A 297 0.45 -17.84 -22.18
CA LEU A 297 -0.58 -16.81 -21.97
C LEU A 297 -0.04 -15.39 -22.23
N ALA A 298 1.24 -15.14 -21.99
CA ALA A 298 1.89 -13.86 -22.31
C ALA A 298 1.88 -13.52 -23.81
N LYS A 299 1.71 -14.53 -24.68
CA LYS A 299 1.60 -14.40 -26.14
C LYS A 299 0.14 -14.35 -26.62
N ALA A 300 -0.83 -14.53 -25.73
CA ALA A 300 -2.25 -14.47 -26.09
C ALA A 300 -2.65 -13.04 -26.48
N ASP A 301 -3.78 -12.94 -27.19
CA ASP A 301 -4.39 -11.65 -27.49
C ASP A 301 -4.59 -10.82 -26.20
N PRO A 302 -4.11 -9.56 -26.15
CA PRO A 302 -4.23 -8.72 -24.96
C PRO A 302 -5.67 -8.43 -24.52
N ALA A 303 -6.63 -8.36 -25.43
CA ALA A 303 -8.03 -8.12 -25.08
C ALA A 303 -8.61 -9.35 -24.37
N TRP A 304 -8.39 -10.53 -24.93
CA TRP A 304 -8.74 -11.80 -24.28
C TRP A 304 -8.08 -11.95 -22.90
N LEU A 305 -6.78 -11.63 -22.79
CA LEU A 305 -6.04 -11.76 -21.53
C LEU A 305 -6.64 -10.88 -20.43
N ARG A 306 -6.97 -9.62 -20.76
CA ARG A 306 -7.60 -8.67 -19.84
C ARG A 306 -9.02 -9.08 -19.46
N ASP A 307 -9.79 -9.57 -20.42
CA ASP A 307 -11.14 -10.07 -20.20
C ASP A 307 -11.15 -11.29 -19.26
N ALA A 308 -10.28 -12.28 -19.50
CA ALA A 308 -10.13 -13.43 -18.61
C ALA A 308 -9.72 -13.02 -17.18
N ALA A 309 -8.83 -12.03 -17.05
CA ALA A 309 -8.46 -11.47 -15.75
C ALA A 309 -9.60 -10.71 -15.06
N ALA A 310 -10.44 -9.99 -15.82
CA ALA A 310 -11.63 -9.32 -15.28
C ALA A 310 -12.65 -10.35 -14.77
N ARG A 311 -12.85 -11.45 -15.50
CA ARG A 311 -13.68 -12.59 -15.07
C ARG A 311 -13.12 -13.28 -13.82
N SER A 312 -11.79 -13.40 -13.70
CA SER A 312 -11.14 -13.86 -12.47
C SER A 312 -11.41 -12.92 -11.29
N ALA A 313 -11.35 -11.60 -11.48
CA ALA A 313 -11.71 -10.63 -10.44
C ALA A 313 -13.20 -10.70 -10.04
N ALA A 314 -14.09 -11.00 -11.00
CA ALA A 314 -15.53 -11.19 -10.77
C ALA A 314 -15.88 -12.43 -9.94
N LEU A 315 -14.91 -13.33 -9.67
CA LEU A 315 -15.09 -14.44 -8.72
C LEU A 315 -15.17 -13.96 -7.26
N ARG A 316 -14.63 -12.78 -6.94
CA ARG A 316 -14.58 -12.25 -5.56
C ARG A 316 -15.96 -12.05 -4.94
N PRO A 317 -16.93 -11.35 -5.56
CA PRO A 317 -18.27 -11.21 -4.99
C PRO A 317 -19.04 -12.55 -4.89
N LEU A 318 -18.64 -13.57 -5.65
CA LEU A 318 -19.23 -14.91 -5.57
C LEU A 318 -18.62 -15.76 -4.43
N TRP A 319 -17.53 -15.30 -3.81
CA TRP A 319 -16.79 -16.09 -2.83
C TRP A 319 -17.65 -16.42 -1.60
N PRO A 320 -17.72 -17.70 -1.19
CA PRO A 320 -18.48 -18.11 -0.01
C PRO A 320 -17.83 -17.56 1.27
N MET A 321 -18.44 -16.55 1.87
CA MET A 321 -17.90 -15.88 3.06
C MET A 321 -18.06 -16.70 4.35
N LYS A 322 -19.03 -17.62 4.38
CA LYS A 322 -19.25 -18.55 5.51
C LYS A 322 -19.02 -19.99 5.05
N PRO A 323 -18.62 -20.90 5.96
CA PRO A 323 -18.44 -22.32 5.64
C PRO A 323 -19.66 -22.96 4.95
N ASP A 324 -20.86 -22.60 5.41
CA ASP A 324 -22.13 -23.18 4.93
C ASP A 324 -22.77 -22.38 3.77
N SER A 325 -22.07 -21.38 3.21
CA SER A 325 -22.57 -20.64 2.06
C SER A 325 -22.62 -21.53 0.81
N ASP A 326 -23.67 -21.38 0.00
CA ASP A 326 -23.75 -22.04 -1.30
C ASP A 326 -22.56 -21.63 -2.18
N ARG A 327 -21.77 -22.64 -2.57
CA ARG A 327 -20.56 -22.47 -3.39
C ARG A 327 -20.83 -22.62 -4.87
N ALA A 328 -22.00 -23.14 -5.28
CA ALA A 328 -22.27 -23.49 -6.66
C ALA A 328 -22.06 -22.32 -7.65
N PRO A 329 -22.46 -21.07 -7.37
CA PRO A 329 -22.21 -19.95 -8.28
C PRO A 329 -20.72 -19.68 -8.49
N PHE A 330 -19.93 -19.74 -7.42
CA PHE A 330 -18.48 -19.56 -7.48
C PHE A 330 -17.82 -20.72 -8.25
N GLU A 331 -18.13 -21.98 -7.90
CA GLU A 331 -17.49 -23.14 -8.51
C GLU A 331 -17.80 -23.26 -10.01
N ALA A 332 -19.02 -22.90 -10.42
CA ALA A 332 -19.42 -22.87 -11.83
C ALA A 332 -18.61 -21.80 -12.61
N ALA A 333 -18.56 -20.57 -12.09
CA ALA A 333 -17.81 -19.48 -12.73
C ALA A 333 -16.30 -19.75 -12.77
N TYR A 334 -15.75 -20.26 -11.67
CA TYR A 334 -14.34 -20.60 -11.55
C TYR A 334 -13.95 -21.74 -12.50
N SER A 335 -14.72 -22.83 -12.52
CA SER A 335 -14.41 -24.00 -13.36
C SER A 335 -14.48 -23.68 -14.86
N ALA A 336 -15.47 -22.88 -15.28
CA ALA A 336 -15.60 -22.43 -16.66
C ALA A 336 -14.37 -21.59 -17.10
N LEU A 337 -13.97 -20.63 -16.27
CA LEU A 337 -12.79 -19.80 -16.55
C LEU A 337 -11.49 -20.62 -16.54
N LEU A 338 -11.34 -21.53 -15.57
CA LEU A 338 -10.16 -22.39 -15.48
C LEU A 338 -10.00 -23.26 -16.72
N ALA A 339 -11.08 -23.88 -17.21
CA ALA A 339 -11.04 -24.72 -18.41
C ALA A 339 -10.57 -23.92 -19.63
N GLU A 340 -11.09 -22.71 -19.81
CA GLU A 340 -10.68 -21.81 -20.90
C GLU A 340 -9.20 -21.42 -20.81
N VAL A 341 -8.72 -21.05 -19.61
CA VAL A 341 -7.32 -20.67 -19.38
C VAL A 341 -6.38 -21.86 -19.58
N LEU A 342 -6.80 -23.07 -19.16
CA LEU A 342 -6.05 -24.29 -19.42
C LEU A 342 -5.92 -24.53 -20.92
N ALA A 343 -7.04 -24.54 -21.67
CA ALA A 343 -7.05 -24.74 -23.12
C ALA A 343 -6.21 -23.69 -23.87
N LYS A 344 -6.30 -22.40 -23.49
CA LYS A 344 -5.49 -21.32 -24.09
C LYS A 344 -3.98 -21.47 -23.84
N SER A 345 -3.60 -22.25 -22.82
CA SER A 345 -2.22 -22.44 -22.39
C SER A 345 -1.74 -23.88 -22.57
N GLU A 346 -2.45 -24.70 -23.36
CA GLU A 346 -1.99 -26.02 -23.78
C GLU A 346 -0.79 -25.94 -24.74
N ALA A 347 -0.11 -27.07 -24.90
CA ALA A 347 1.18 -27.17 -25.58
C ALA A 347 1.08 -26.98 -27.09
#